data_AF-A0A1I6UBM4-F1
#
_entry.id   AF-A0A1I6UBM4-F1
#
_cell.length_a   1.000
_cell.length_b   1.000
_cell.length_c   1.000
_cell.angle_alpha   90.00
_cell.angle_beta   90.00
_cell.angle_gamma   90.00
#
_symmetry.space_group_name_H-M   'P 1'
#
loop_
_entity.id
_entity.type
_entity.pdbx_description
1 polymer ?
#
loop_
_entity_poly.entity_id
_entity_poly.type
_entity_poly.pdbx_seq_one_letter_code
_entity_poly.pdbx_strand_id
1 'polypeptide(L)' 'MKEQFEKFFMSQPFYLQLKYIHGERLFDFDEGIGYRNLTVQIAYVCWCKGDKEFVI' A
#
# COMPACT_ATOMS: atom_id res chain seq x y z
N MET A 1 -0.49 -8.80 9.42
CA MET A 1 -0.90 -8.80 8.00
C MET A 1 -0.59 -7.47 7.33
N LYS A 2 -1.05 -6.34 7.91
CA LYS A 2 -0.73 -4.97 7.50
C LYS A 2 0.79 -4.70 7.32
N GLU A 3 1.58 -4.93 8.36
CA GLU A 3 3.04 -4.69 8.32
C GLU A 3 3.79 -5.52 7.25
N GLN A 4 3.32 -6.74 6.96
CA GLN A 4 3.91 -7.58 5.91
C GLN A 4 3.60 -7.03 4.52
N PHE A 5 2.37 -6.54 4.33
CA PHE A 5 2.00 -5.85 3.11
C PHE A 5 2.80 -4.57 2.93
N GLU A 6 2.98 -3.74 3.96
CA GLU A 6 3.76 -2.50 3.84
C GLU A 6 5.20 -2.77 3.46
N LYS A 7 5.85 -3.77 4.07
CA LYS A 7 7.21 -4.18 3.69
C LYS A 7 7.28 -4.62 2.23
N PHE A 8 6.31 -5.38 1.76
CA PHE A 8 6.21 -5.76 0.35
C PHE A 8 5.94 -4.54 -0.55
N PHE A 9 5.06 -3.61 -0.15
CA PHE A 9 4.72 -2.44 -0.94
C PHE A 9 5.93 -1.49 -1.06
N MET A 10 6.70 -1.36 0.02
CA MET A 10 7.95 -0.59 0.04
C MET A 10 9.03 -1.19 -0.86
N SER A 11 8.97 -2.48 -1.19
CA SER A 11 9.94 -3.12 -2.11
C SER A 11 9.60 -2.90 -3.58
N GLN A 12 8.44 -2.31 -3.90
CA GLN A 12 8.01 -2.11 -5.28
C GLN A 12 8.71 -0.89 -5.93
N PRO A 13 9.00 -0.93 -7.24
CA PRO A 13 9.76 0.12 -7.91
C PRO A 13 9.07 1.50 -7.88
N PHE A 14 7.74 1.54 -7.81
CA PHE A 14 6.96 2.77 -7.73
C PHE A 14 6.91 3.39 -6.31
N TYR A 15 7.40 2.70 -5.28
CA TYR A 15 7.24 3.15 -3.88
C TYR A 15 7.84 4.53 -3.63
N LEU A 16 9.07 4.79 -4.09
CA LEU A 16 9.76 6.06 -3.84
C LEU A 16 9.01 7.25 -4.43
N GLN A 17 8.39 7.08 -5.59
CA GLN A 17 7.58 8.13 -6.22
C GLN A 17 6.31 8.41 -5.40
N LEU A 18 5.61 7.36 -4.96
CA LEU A 18 4.42 7.54 -4.12
C LEU A 18 4.77 8.15 -2.75
N LYS A 19 5.92 7.77 -2.17
CA LYS A 19 6.43 8.35 -0.92
C LYS A 19 6.79 9.82 -1.09
N TYR A 20 7.35 10.21 -2.24
CA TYR A 20 7.63 11.60 -2.56
C TYR A 20 6.34 12.45 -2.66
N ILE A 21 5.31 11.94 -3.33
CA ILE A 21 4.04 12.65 -3.53
C ILE A 21 3.23 12.75 -2.22
N HIS A 22 3.13 11.67 -1.47
CA HIS A 22 2.21 11.57 -0.32
C HIS A 22 2.89 11.74 1.05
N GLY A 23 4.22 11.67 1.09
CA GLY A 23 5.01 11.84 2.31
C GLY A 23 4.71 10.79 3.39
N GLU A 24 4.64 11.25 4.64
CA GLU A 24 4.32 10.38 5.79
C GLU A 24 2.90 9.80 5.74
N ARG A 25 1.98 10.44 5.01
CA ARG A 25 0.58 10.01 4.94
C ARG A 25 0.31 8.88 3.96
N LEU A 26 1.34 8.37 3.27
CA LEU A 26 1.17 7.29 2.28
C LEU A 26 0.51 6.05 2.90
N PHE A 27 0.90 5.69 4.13
CA PHE A 27 0.37 4.53 4.86
C PHE A 27 -0.62 4.93 5.96
N ASP A 28 -1.25 6.10 5.86
CA ASP A 28 -2.32 6.48 6.79
C ASP A 28 -3.43 5.43 6.74
N PHE A 29 -3.68 4.81 7.89
CA PHE A 29 -4.62 3.71 8.06
C PHE A 29 -5.67 4.09 9.09
N ASP A 30 -6.93 3.91 8.71
CA ASP A 30 -8.08 4.17 9.56
C ASP A 30 -8.62 2.83 10.08
N GLU A 31 -8.64 2.67 11.39
CA GLU A 31 -9.05 1.41 12.02
C GLU A 31 -10.51 1.09 11.70
N GLY A 32 -10.74 -0.09 11.12
CA GLY A 32 -12.07 -0.53 10.68
C GLY A 32 -12.46 -0.11 9.27
N ILE A 33 -11.68 0.74 8.58
CA ILE A 33 -11.92 1.13 7.18
C ILE A 33 -10.80 0.62 6.26
N GLY A 34 -9.54 0.91 6.58
CA GLY A 34 -8.40 0.57 5.73
C GLY A 34 -7.44 1.73 5.47
N TYR A 35 -6.60 1.60 4.45
CA TYR A 35 -5.72 2.67 4.01
C TYR A 35 -6.51 3.83 3.38
N ARG A 36 -6.12 5.06 3.72
CA ARG A 36 -6.74 6.28 3.19
C ARG A 36 -6.25 6.62 1.78
N ASN A 37 -5.01 6.26 1.45
CA ASN A 37 -4.50 6.36 0.10
C ASN A 37 -5.12 5.25 -0.76
N LEU A 38 -5.85 5.63 -1.82
CA LEU A 38 -6.58 4.69 -2.66
C LEU A 38 -5.67 3.64 -3.31
N THR A 39 -4.51 4.05 -3.82
CA THR A 39 -3.54 3.13 -4.44
C THR A 39 -3.07 2.07 -3.45
N VAL A 40 -2.73 2.49 -2.22
CA VAL A 40 -2.31 1.58 -1.15
C VAL A 40 -3.47 0.67 -0.73
N GLN A 41 -4.71 1.19 -0.64
CA GLN A 41 -5.88 0.40 -0.29
C GLN A 41 -6.20 -0.67 -1.33
N ILE A 42 -6.15 -0.34 -2.62
CA ILE A 42 -6.38 -1.30 -3.70
C ILE A 42 -5.30 -2.40 -3.65
N ALA A 43 -4.04 -2.02 -3.55
CA ALA A 43 -2.93 -2.97 -3.44
C ALA A 43 -3.08 -3.88 -2.20
N TYR A 44 -3.52 -3.33 -1.06
CA TYR A 44 -3.75 -4.12 0.15
C TYR A 44 -4.86 -5.15 -0.02
N VAL A 45 -5.98 -4.74 -0.64
CA VAL A 45 -7.11 -5.66 -0.91
C VAL A 45 -6.70 -6.79 -1.86
N CYS A 46 -5.95 -6.48 -2.92
CA CYS A 46 -5.46 -7.49 -3.85
C CYS A 46 -4.44 -8.44 -3.18
N TRP A 47 -3.53 -7.88 -2.37
CA TRP A 47 -2.57 -8.66 -1.58
C TRP A 47 -3.28 -9.65 -0.64
N CYS A 48 -4.32 -9.20 0.05
CA CYS A 48 -5.15 -10.05 0.92
C CYS A 48 -5.89 -11.17 0.15
N LYS A 49 -6.19 -10.97 -1.14
CA LYS A 49 -6.77 -11.99 -2.01
C LYS A 49 -5.74 -12.96 -2.60
N GLY A 50 -4.46 -12.76 -2.30
CA GLY A 50 -3.36 -13.58 -2.82
C GLY A 50 -2.85 -13.15 -4.19
N ASP A 51 -3.33 -12.02 -4.71
CA ASP A 51 -2.86 -11.43 -5.96
C ASP A 51 -1.65 -10.53 -5.64
N LYS A 52 -0.45 -11.01 -6.00
CA LYS A 52 0.83 -10.42 -5.59
C LYS A 52 1.62 -9.80 -6.75
N GLU A 53 1.07 -9.83 -7.96
CA GLU A 53 1.64 -9.13 -9.10
C GLU A 53 0.92 -7.79 -9.25
N PHE A 54 1.60 -6.70 -8.85
CA PHE A 54 1.08 -5.36 -9.04
C PHE A 54 1.74 -4.69 -10.24
N VAL A 55 0.90 -4.35 -11.23
CA VAL A 55 1.24 -3.45 -12.33
C VAL A 55 0.51 -2.15 -12.05
N ILE A 56 1.19 -1.19 -11.43
CA ILE A 56 0.69 0.15 -11.12
C ILE A 56 1.54 1.16 -11.89
#